data_AF-A0A7C0YA75-F1
#
_entry.id   AF-A0A7C0YA75-F1
#
_cell.length_a   1.000
_cell.length_b   1.000
_cell.length_c   1.000
_cell.angle_alpha   90.00
_cell.angle_beta   90.00
_cell.angle_gamma   90.00
#
_symmetry.space_group_name_H-M   'P 1'
#
loop_
_entity.id
_entity.type
_entity.pdbx_description
1 polymer ?
#
loop_
_entity_poly.entity_id
_entity_poly.type
_entity_poly.pdbx_seq_one_letter_code
_entity_poly.pdbx_strand_id
1 'polypeptide(L)'
;MKWTAAKVGFLIGFGAAIGQALFKISPPPAYGICIACHVRDLTNWIIFKIFPNFYGKFIGAPISAKFPLLTIVGVIIGAFLAAKINKEFQLKTMRIWWQRPKTEFFWGMLVCIGALMMGGCPIRTTLKAAYLDITAIFGLISIFVGVILGCKLIKLLVRKNAYYL
;
A
#
# COMPACT_ATOMS: atom_id res chain seq x y z
N MET A 1 9.22 -7.35 -24.67
CA MET A 1 10.14 -7.81 -23.61
C MET A 1 9.35 -8.06 -22.34
N LYS A 2 9.34 -9.29 -21.79
CA LYS A 2 8.60 -9.58 -20.55
C LYS A 2 9.38 -9.02 -19.37
N TRP A 3 8.98 -7.86 -18.85
CA TRP A 3 9.53 -7.28 -17.64
C TRP A 3 9.06 -8.09 -16.44
N THR A 4 9.87 -9.03 -15.98
CA THR A 4 9.59 -9.81 -14.77
C THR A 4 9.70 -8.92 -13.53
N ALA A 5 8.80 -9.10 -12.56
CA ALA A 5 8.78 -8.33 -11.31
C ALA A 5 10.15 -8.31 -10.59
N ALA A 6 10.90 -9.42 -10.65
CA ALA A 6 12.25 -9.51 -10.09
C ALA A 6 13.25 -8.57 -10.78
N LYS A 7 13.20 -8.44 -12.11
CA LYS A 7 14.10 -7.55 -12.87
C LYS A 7 13.82 -6.09 -12.57
N VAL A 8 12.54 -5.72 -12.52
CA VAL A 8 12.09 -4.36 -12.18
C VAL A 8 12.46 -4.01 -10.74
N GLY A 9 12.22 -4.94 -9.80
CA GLY A 9 12.57 -4.76 -8.39
C GLY A 9 14.07 -4.59 -8.17
N PHE A 10 14.90 -5.38 -8.86
CA PHE A 10 16.36 -5.25 -8.81
C PHE A 10 16.83 -3.90 -9.36
N LEU A 11 16.35 -3.50 -10.55
CA LEU A 11 16.71 -2.21 -11.17
C LEU A 11 16.34 -1.01 -10.29
N ILE A 12 15.12 -0.98 -9.75
CA ILE A 12 14.64 0.12 -8.91
C ILE A 12 15.34 0.13 -7.56
N GLY A 13 15.51 -1.04 -6.93
CA GLY A 13 16.17 -1.15 -5.62
C GLY A 13 17.65 -0.79 -5.68
N PHE A 14 18.36 -1.31 -6.67
CA PHE A 14 19.78 -1.01 -6.89
C PHE A 14 19.99 0.45 -7.32
N GLY A 15 19.13 0.96 -8.20
CA GLY A 15 19.14 2.37 -8.61
C GLY A 15 18.87 3.32 -7.45
N ALA A 16 17.97 2.97 -6.54
CA ALA A 16 17.70 3.76 -5.33
C ALA A 16 18.91 3.78 -4.38
N ALA A 17 19.60 2.65 -4.19
CA ALA A 17 20.80 2.58 -3.36
C ALA A 17 21.96 3.42 -3.94
N ILE A 18 22.16 3.36 -5.26
CA ILE A 18 23.16 4.20 -5.94
C ILE A 18 22.78 5.68 -5.83
N GLY A 19 21.51 6.02 -6.03
CA GLY A 19 21.01 7.39 -5.87
C GLY A 19 21.25 7.93 -4.46
N GLN A 20 21.02 7.13 -3.42
CA GLN A 20 21.32 7.50 -2.04
C GLN A 20 22.81 7.80 -1.83
N ALA A 21 23.70 6.95 -2.38
CA ALA A 21 25.14 7.14 -2.28
C ALA A 21 25.63 8.40 -3.01
N LEU A 22 25.09 8.67 -4.21
CA LEU A 22 25.48 9.82 -5.03
C LEU A 22 24.99 11.15 -4.45
N PHE A 23 23.75 11.22 -3.99
CA PHE A 23 23.16 12.46 -3.48
C PHE A 23 23.43 12.70 -1.98
N LYS A 24 24.06 11.75 -1.28
CA LYS A 24 24.29 11.78 0.19
C LYS A 24 23.01 12.06 0.99
N ILE A 25 21.85 11.69 0.45
CA ILE A 25 20.56 11.89 1.11
C ILE A 25 20.31 10.66 1.99
N SER A 26 20.31 10.85 3.30
CA SER A 26 19.80 9.85 4.24
C SER A 26 18.29 10.04 4.41
N PRO A 27 17.44 9.14 3.86
CA PRO A 27 16.03 9.18 4.19
C PRO A 27 15.84 8.90 5.70
N PRO A 28 14.74 9.36 6.31
CA PRO A 28 14.43 9.01 7.69
C PRO A 28 14.44 7.48 7.87
N PRO A 29 14.93 6.98 9.03
CA PRO A 29 15.12 5.55 9.25
C PRO A 29 13.81 4.78 9.04
N ALA A 30 13.88 3.71 8.25
CA ALA A 30 12.75 2.85 7.88
C ALA A 30 11.58 3.55 7.15
N TYR A 31 11.85 4.58 6.33
CA TYR A 31 10.84 5.21 5.49
C TYR A 31 10.78 4.60 4.09
N GLY A 32 9.74 3.81 3.81
CA GLY A 32 9.43 3.26 2.50
C GLY A 32 8.18 3.87 1.87
N ILE A 33 7.85 3.49 0.63
CA ILE A 33 6.56 3.84 0.02
C ILE A 33 5.46 3.14 0.82
N CYS A 34 4.81 3.90 1.69
CA CYS A 34 3.75 3.39 2.55
C CYS A 34 2.39 3.80 2.01
N ILE A 35 1.69 2.89 1.34
CA ILE A 35 0.39 3.19 0.74
C ILE A 35 -0.61 3.64 1.83
N ALA A 36 -0.65 2.99 3.00
CA ALA A 36 -1.55 3.37 4.09
C ALA A 36 -1.23 4.77 4.65
N CYS A 37 0.03 5.04 5.02
CA CYS A 37 0.42 6.33 5.60
C CYS A 37 0.35 7.46 4.58
N HIS A 38 0.77 7.22 3.33
CA HIS A 38 0.73 8.24 2.30
C HIS A 38 -0.72 8.56 1.91
N VAL A 39 -1.67 7.61 1.98
CA VAL A 39 -3.10 7.88 1.73
C VAL A 39 -3.65 8.74 2.84
N ARG A 40 -3.39 8.38 4.11
CA ARG A 40 -3.75 9.20 5.26
C ARG A 40 -3.20 10.63 5.12
N ASP A 41 -1.93 10.75 4.77
CA ASP A 41 -1.26 12.05 4.67
C ASP A 41 -1.81 12.89 3.49
N LEU A 42 -2.10 12.27 2.34
CA LEU A 42 -2.80 12.92 1.23
C LEU A 42 -4.22 13.36 1.61
N THR A 43 -4.97 12.49 2.30
CA THR A 43 -6.32 12.80 2.79
C THR A 43 -6.29 13.95 3.80
N ASN A 44 -5.35 13.93 4.76
CA ASN A 44 -5.16 15.02 5.72
C ASN A 44 -4.88 16.35 5.01
N TRP A 45 -4.00 16.34 3.99
CA TRP A 45 -3.70 17.54 3.19
C TRP A 45 -4.93 18.07 2.45
N ILE A 46 -5.72 17.19 1.83
CA ILE A 46 -6.99 17.57 1.17
C ILE A 46 -7.98 18.14 2.18
N ILE A 47 -8.13 17.51 3.35
CA ILE A 47 -9.03 17.98 4.41
C ILE A 47 -8.60 19.38 4.91
N PHE A 48 -7.31 19.63 5.09
CA PHE A 48 -6.82 20.95 5.50
C PHE A 48 -7.11 22.04 4.46
N LYS A 49 -7.07 21.70 3.16
CA LYS A 49 -7.42 22.61 2.07
C LYS A 49 -8.90 22.93 2.01
N ILE A 50 -9.77 21.96 2.31
CA ILE A 50 -11.23 22.13 2.25
C ILE A 50 -11.78 22.73 3.55
N PHE A 51 -11.25 22.33 4.70
CA PHE A 51 -11.69 22.73 6.04
C PHE A 51 -10.52 23.25 6.88
N PRO A 52 -10.17 24.55 6.77
CA PRO A 52 -9.01 25.12 7.47
C PRO A 52 -9.13 25.07 8.99
N ASN A 53 -10.34 24.95 9.54
CA ASN A 53 -10.60 24.86 11.00
C ASN A 53 -10.12 23.54 11.65
N PHE A 54 -9.72 22.54 10.87
CA PHE A 54 -9.21 21.26 11.38
C PHE A 54 -7.67 21.19 11.40
N TYR A 55 -6.96 22.28 11.07
CA TYR A 55 -5.51 22.32 10.99
C TYR A 55 -4.85 21.84 12.30
N GLY A 56 -3.96 20.85 12.20
CA GLY A 56 -3.19 20.33 13.34
C GLY A 56 -3.85 19.24 14.19
N LYS A 57 -5.11 18.83 13.91
CA LYS A 57 -5.79 17.77 14.69
C LYS A 57 -5.46 16.33 14.24
N PHE A 58 -4.87 16.17 13.05
CA PHE A 58 -4.60 14.85 12.48
C PHE A 58 -3.12 14.47 12.53
N ILE A 59 -2.85 13.25 12.97
CA ILE A 59 -1.51 12.66 13.02
C ILE A 59 -1.03 12.39 11.58
N GLY A 60 0.07 13.02 11.17
CA GLY A 60 0.63 12.89 9.81
C GLY A 60 2.12 13.19 9.76
N ALA A 61 2.78 12.86 8.66
CA ALA A 61 4.18 13.22 8.47
C ALA A 61 4.35 14.76 8.42
N PRO A 62 5.40 15.34 9.03
CA PRO A 62 5.62 16.79 9.04
C PRO A 62 5.79 17.39 7.64
N ILE A 63 6.29 16.60 6.69
CA ILE A 63 6.40 16.98 5.28
C ILE A 63 5.02 17.18 4.63
N SER A 64 4.02 16.40 5.07
CA SER A 64 2.67 16.43 4.52
C SER A 64 1.88 17.68 4.89
N ALA A 65 2.35 18.46 5.87
CA ALA A 65 1.74 19.73 6.23
C ALA A 65 1.99 20.82 5.15
N LYS A 66 3.10 20.72 4.41
CA LYS A 66 3.49 21.69 3.38
C LYS A 66 3.27 21.18 1.95
N PHE A 67 3.47 19.89 1.70
CA PHE A 67 3.38 19.33 0.36
C PHE A 67 2.45 18.10 0.30
N PRO A 68 1.62 17.95 -0.74
CA PRO A 68 0.82 16.76 -0.92
C PRO A 68 1.72 15.56 -1.24
N LEU A 69 1.57 14.45 -0.50
CA LEU A 69 2.25 13.20 -0.86
C LEU A 69 1.59 12.60 -2.12
N LEU A 70 2.12 12.96 -3.29
CA LEU A 70 1.63 12.49 -4.60
C LEU A 70 1.96 11.03 -4.93
N THR A 71 2.65 10.30 -4.05
CA THR A 71 3.06 8.92 -4.32
C THR A 71 1.91 8.00 -4.73
N ILE A 72 0.72 8.12 -4.14
CA ILE A 72 -0.44 7.30 -4.54
C ILE A 72 -0.97 7.69 -5.91
N VAL A 73 -1.05 8.99 -6.17
CA VAL A 73 -1.47 9.51 -7.48
C VAL A 73 -0.50 9.02 -8.57
N GLY A 74 0.81 9.07 -8.28
CA GLY A 74 1.86 8.55 -9.15
C GLY A 74 1.76 7.04 -9.38
N VAL A 75 1.50 6.25 -8.33
CA VAL A 75 1.31 4.79 -8.45
C VAL A 75 0.09 4.46 -9.30
N ILE A 76 -1.03 5.17 -9.11
CA ILE A 76 -2.27 4.95 -9.88
C ILE A 76 -2.05 5.29 -11.36
N ILE A 77 -1.50 6.48 -11.64
CA ILE A 77 -1.25 6.93 -13.02
C ILE A 77 -0.20 6.04 -13.69
N GLY A 78 0.87 5.68 -12.98
CA GLY A 78 1.92 4.80 -13.48
C GLY A 78 1.40 3.39 -13.80
N ALA A 79 0.60 2.81 -12.90
CA ALA A 79 -0.03 1.51 -13.13
C ALA A 79 -1.00 1.56 -14.33
N PHE A 80 -1.79 2.64 -14.46
CA PHE A 80 -2.70 2.83 -15.57
C PHE A 80 -1.96 2.97 -16.92
N LEU A 81 -0.92 3.79 -16.98
CA LEU A 81 -0.08 3.96 -18.18
C LEU A 81 0.60 2.64 -18.55
N ALA A 82 1.18 1.93 -17.58
CA ALA A 82 1.81 0.63 -17.80
C ALA A 82 0.82 -0.40 -18.36
N ALA A 83 -0.39 -0.48 -17.80
CA ALA A 83 -1.43 -1.39 -18.27
C ALA A 83 -1.89 -1.04 -19.70
N LYS A 84 -1.98 0.27 -20.03
CA LYS A 84 -2.37 0.73 -21.37
C LYS A 84 -1.29 0.43 -22.41
N ILE A 85 -0.02 0.68 -22.10
CA ILE A 85 1.12 0.39 -23.00
C ILE A 85 1.22 -1.11 -23.28
N ASN A 86 1.04 -1.96 -22.26
CA ASN A 86 1.08 -3.41 -22.41
C ASN A 86 -0.22 -4.00 -22.99
N LYS A 87 -1.26 -3.18 -23.25
CA LYS A 87 -2.59 -3.61 -23.71
C LYS A 87 -3.26 -4.67 -22.81
N GLU A 88 -2.94 -4.64 -21.52
CA GLU A 88 -3.48 -5.56 -20.50
C GLU A 88 -4.65 -4.95 -19.70
N PHE A 89 -5.06 -3.72 -20.05
CA PHE A 89 -6.16 -3.05 -19.37
C PHE A 89 -7.51 -3.74 -19.69
N GLN A 90 -8.08 -4.38 -18.68
CA GLN A 90 -9.40 -5.01 -18.75
C GLN A 90 -10.29 -4.52 -17.61
N LEU A 91 -11.48 -4.02 -17.96
CA LEU A 91 -12.52 -3.71 -16.98
C LEU A 91 -13.13 -5.02 -16.47
N LYS A 92 -12.76 -5.41 -15.25
CA LYS A 92 -13.33 -6.59 -14.61
C LYS A 92 -14.61 -6.21 -13.89
N THR A 93 -15.71 -6.88 -14.25
CA THR A 93 -16.93 -6.86 -13.45
C THR A 93 -16.87 -7.96 -12.39
N MET A 94 -17.23 -7.62 -11.16
CA MET A 94 -17.17 -8.56 -10.05
C MET A 94 -18.43 -9.43 -10.05
N ARG A 95 -18.25 -10.74 -10.27
CA ARG A 95 -19.36 -11.72 -10.46
C ARG A 95 -19.93 -12.25 -9.14
N ILE A 96 -19.17 -12.19 -8.04
CA ILE A 96 -19.49 -12.85 -6.77
C ILE A 96 -20.15 -11.85 -5.82
N TRP A 97 -21.23 -12.25 -5.14
CA TRP A 97 -22.05 -11.36 -4.29
C TRP A 97 -21.27 -10.73 -3.12
N TRP A 98 -20.26 -11.43 -2.61
CA TRP A 98 -19.37 -10.93 -1.55
C TRP A 98 -18.23 -10.06 -2.08
N GLN A 99 -18.01 -10.06 -3.40
CA GLN A 99 -17.08 -9.15 -4.08
C GLN A 99 -17.85 -8.01 -4.75
N ARG A 100 -18.81 -7.38 -4.06
CA ARG A 100 -19.56 -6.25 -4.64
C ARG A 100 -18.91 -4.97 -4.15
N PRO A 101 -18.70 -3.92 -4.96
CA PRO A 101 -17.87 -2.75 -4.62
C PRO A 101 -18.04 -2.17 -3.20
N LYS A 102 -19.24 -2.26 -2.63
CA LYS A 102 -19.54 -1.91 -1.24
C LYS A 102 -18.77 -2.75 -0.23
N THR A 103 -18.73 -4.08 -0.36
CA THR A 103 -18.02 -4.98 0.55
C THR A 103 -16.51 -4.79 0.46
N GLU A 104 -15.92 -4.64 -0.73
CA GLU A 104 -14.48 -4.32 -0.85
C GLU A 104 -14.11 -3.00 -0.19
N PHE A 105 -14.99 -1.99 -0.25
CA PHE A 105 -14.75 -0.72 0.43
C PHE A 105 -14.57 -0.91 1.93
N PHE A 106 -15.45 -1.70 2.58
CA PHE A 106 -15.33 -2.01 4.00
C PHE A 106 -14.09 -2.84 4.30
N TRP A 107 -13.72 -3.81 3.46
CA TRP A 107 -12.47 -4.56 3.61
C TRP A 107 -11.25 -3.64 3.51
N GLY A 108 -11.22 -2.72 2.55
CA GLY A 108 -10.17 -1.72 2.41
C GLY A 108 -10.08 -0.80 3.64
N MET A 109 -11.22 -0.37 4.18
CA MET A 109 -11.27 0.44 5.40
C MET A 109 -10.68 -0.29 6.61
N LEU A 110 -11.04 -1.56 6.81
CA LEU A 110 -10.48 -2.39 7.89
C LEU A 110 -8.97 -2.58 7.75
N VAL A 111 -8.47 -2.80 6.52
CA VAL A 111 -7.03 -2.90 6.25
C VAL A 111 -6.31 -1.59 6.56
N CYS A 112 -6.87 -0.44 6.17
CA CYS A 112 -6.30 0.87 6.47
C CYS A 112 -6.25 1.13 7.98
N ILE A 113 -7.32 0.82 8.71
CA ILE A 113 -7.37 0.95 10.18
C ILE A 113 -6.29 0.07 10.82
N GLY A 114 -6.22 -1.21 10.44
CA GLY A 114 -5.22 -2.14 10.97
C GLY A 114 -3.78 -1.71 10.67
N ALA A 115 -3.51 -1.26 9.44
CA ALA A 115 -2.18 -0.77 9.06
C ALA A 115 -1.77 0.49 9.84
N LEU A 116 -2.72 1.39 10.13
CA LEU A 116 -2.48 2.59 10.93
C LEU A 116 -2.27 2.27 12.41
N MET A 117 -3.03 1.32 12.97
CA MET A 117 -2.85 0.86 14.36
C MET A 117 -1.47 0.25 14.58
N MET A 118 -0.97 -0.54 13.63
CA MET A 118 0.37 -1.12 13.70
C MET A 118 1.48 -0.10 13.35
N GLY A 119 1.13 1.02 12.71
CA GLY A 119 2.07 2.06 12.32
C GLY A 119 2.84 1.78 11.01
N GLY A 120 2.36 0.89 10.14
CA GLY A 120 3.03 0.60 8.88
C GLY A 120 2.25 -0.25 7.87
N CYS A 121 2.65 -0.14 6.60
CA CYS A 121 2.27 -1.06 5.53
C CYS A 121 3.27 -2.22 5.44
N PRO A 122 3.00 -3.30 4.68
CA PRO A 122 3.93 -4.42 4.52
C PRO A 122 5.37 -3.99 4.19
N ILE A 123 5.55 -3.00 3.31
CA ILE A 123 6.89 -2.52 2.94
C ILE A 123 7.58 -1.82 4.12
N ARG A 124 6.87 -0.95 4.83
CA ARG A 124 7.43 -0.22 5.98
C ARG A 124 7.74 -1.17 7.14
N THR A 125 6.88 -2.15 7.40
CA THR A 125 7.11 -3.15 8.44
C THR A 125 8.30 -4.03 8.13
N THR A 126 8.51 -4.41 6.86
CA THR A 126 9.72 -5.15 6.46
C THR A 126 10.98 -4.30 6.64
N LEU A 127 10.95 -3.02 6.27
CA LEU A 127 12.08 -2.12 6.49
C LEU A 127 12.38 -1.96 7.98
N LYS A 128 11.36 -1.75 8.84
CA LYS A 128 11.56 -1.68 10.29
C LYS A 128 12.11 -2.99 10.86
N ALA A 129 11.65 -4.14 10.37
CA ALA A 129 12.15 -5.44 10.77
C ALA A 129 13.64 -5.63 10.39
N ALA A 130 14.08 -5.05 9.26
CA ALA A 130 15.50 -5.05 8.87
C ALA A 130 16.40 -4.26 9.84
N TYR A 131 15.84 -3.28 10.57
CA TYR A 131 16.52 -2.59 11.68
C TYR A 131 16.43 -3.35 13.02
N LEU A 132 16.03 -4.63 13.01
CA LEU A 132 15.83 -5.47 14.19
C LEU A 132 14.76 -4.94 15.17
N ASP A 133 13.77 -4.18 14.69
CA ASP A 133 12.62 -3.78 15.51
C ASP A 133 11.69 -4.99 15.77
N ILE A 134 11.67 -5.45 17.02
CA ILE A 134 10.88 -6.61 17.47
C ILE A 134 9.38 -6.42 17.19
N THR A 135 8.87 -5.20 17.35
CA THR A 135 7.44 -4.91 17.12
C THR A 135 7.06 -5.06 15.64
N ALA A 136 7.99 -4.70 14.75
CA ALA A 136 7.79 -4.84 13.32
C ALA A 136 7.82 -6.30 12.86
N ILE A 137 8.66 -7.13 13.50
CA ILE A 137 8.73 -8.57 13.23
C ILE A 137 7.39 -9.24 13.58
N PHE A 138 6.85 -8.97 14.78
CA PHE A 138 5.55 -9.54 15.18
C PHE A 138 4.42 -9.16 14.23
N GLY A 139 4.37 -7.91 13.78
CA GLY A 139 3.33 -7.54 12.84
C GLY A 139 3.58 -7.99 11.40
N LEU A 140 4.83 -8.25 10.99
CA LEU A 140 5.11 -8.94 9.73
C LEU A 140 4.55 -10.37 9.78
N ILE A 141 4.76 -11.08 10.89
CA ILE A 141 4.22 -12.44 11.12
C ILE A 141 2.69 -12.40 11.12
N SER A 142 2.07 -11.42 11.78
CA SER A 142 0.60 -11.32 11.82
C SER A 142 0.00 -11.05 10.44
N ILE A 143 0.63 -10.19 9.63
CA ILE A 143 0.24 -9.98 8.22
C ILE A 143 0.38 -11.29 7.44
N PHE A 144 1.49 -12.00 7.61
CA PHE A 144 1.74 -13.26 6.91
C PHE A 144 0.68 -14.33 7.23
N VAL A 145 0.40 -14.55 8.51
CA VAL A 145 -0.62 -15.50 8.97
C VAL A 145 -2.01 -15.08 8.49
N GLY A 146 -2.35 -13.78 8.58
CA GLY A 146 -3.62 -13.24 8.13
C GLY A 146 -3.86 -13.45 6.63
N VAL A 147 -2.84 -13.23 5.79
CA VAL A 147 -2.92 -13.46 4.34
C VAL A 147 -3.13 -14.95 4.04
N ILE A 148 -2.41 -15.85 4.71
CA ILE A 148 -2.56 -17.30 4.50
C ILE A 148 -3.98 -17.76 4.85
N LEU A 149 -4.48 -17.36 6.02
CA LEU A 149 -5.84 -17.70 6.46
C LEU A 149 -6.90 -17.11 5.52
N GLY A 150 -6.74 -15.85 5.10
CA GLY A 150 -7.61 -15.18 4.14
C GLY A 150 -7.64 -15.91 2.79
N CYS A 151 -6.49 -16.25 2.23
CA CYS A 151 -6.39 -17.01 0.98
C CYS A 151 -7.06 -18.39 1.10
N LYS A 152 -6.84 -19.11 2.21
CA LYS A 152 -7.46 -20.42 2.43
C LYS A 152 -8.99 -20.30 2.54
N LEU A 153 -9.47 -19.29 3.28
CA LEU A 153 -10.90 -19.04 3.43
C LEU A 153 -11.57 -18.69 2.10
N ILE A 154 -11.00 -17.77 1.33
CA ILE A 154 -11.52 -17.40 -0.01
C ILE A 154 -11.55 -18.63 -0.92
N LYS A 155 -10.50 -19.46 -0.91
CA LYS A 155 -10.45 -20.68 -1.71
C LYS A 155 -11.55 -21.67 -1.32
N LEU A 156 -11.81 -21.82 -0.03
CA LEU A 156 -12.90 -22.67 0.48
C LEU A 156 -14.28 -22.15 0.08
N LEU A 157 -14.49 -20.83 0.19
CA LEU A 157 -15.75 -20.17 -0.19
C LEU A 157 -16.04 -20.31 -1.69
N VAL A 158 -15.04 -20.07 -2.53
CA VAL A 158 -15.17 -20.24 -3.98
C VAL A 158 -15.46 -21.70 -4.34
N ARG A 159 -14.75 -22.66 -3.72
CA ARG A 159 -15.00 -24.09 -3.95
C ARG A 159 -16.43 -24.49 -3.59
N LYS A 160 -16.98 -23.97 -2.49
CA LYS A 160 -18.35 -24.28 -2.05
C LYS A 160 -19.42 -23.66 -2.97
N ASN A 161 -19.21 -22.44 -3.45
CA ASN A 161 -20.13 -21.78 -4.39
C ASN A 161 -20.03 -22.30 -5.83
N ALA A 162 -18.89 -22.87 -6.23
CA ALA A 162 -18.73 -23.51 -7.54
C ALA A 162 -19.57 -24.79 -7.70
N TYR A 163 -20.11 -25.36 -6.62
CA TYR A 163 -21.07 -26.47 -6.68
C TYR A 163 -22.53 -26.02 -6.88
N TYR A 164 -22.82 -24.71 -6.86
CA TYR A 164 -24.15 -24.12 -7.01
C TYR A 164 -24.29 -23.27 -8.30
N LEU A 165 -23.29 -23.32 -9.18
CA LEU A 165 -23.29 -22.74 -10.53
C LEU A 165 -23.12 -23.87 -11.55
#